data_AF-A0A2N2YAT0-F1
#
_entry.id   AF-A0A2N2YAT0-F1
#
_cell.length_a   1.000
_cell.length_b   1.000
_cell.length_c   1.000
_cell.angle_alpha   90.00
_cell.angle_beta   90.00
_cell.angle_gamma   90.00
#
_symmetry.space_group_name_H-M   'P 1'
#
loop_
_entity.id
_entity.type
_entity.pdbx_description
1 polymer ?
#
loop_
_entity_poly.entity_id
_entity_poly.type
_entity_poly.pdbx_seq_one_letter_code
_entity_poly.pdbx_strand_id
1 'polypeptide(L)'
;MENFIDIANWKSSIELFVMMLVAFLIGYGFGKRNTKTVSKKRPQEINDIETIFTEIRPEILKIIENHKKTTEDSYIENPKPVKEYALNFDRIGRAKEDENDDLTLITGVGPFVEEKLNNIGIYTYDQISRFTEDDIKTVTKLIEFFPGRMERDDWVGQAKNLR
;
A
#
# COMPACT_ATOMS: atom_id res chain seq x y z
N MET A 1 39.27 -40.94 -59.63
CA MET A 1 38.10 -41.23 -58.79
C MET A 1 38.56 -42.17 -57.70
N GLU A 2 38.94 -41.64 -56.55
CA GLU A 2 39.17 -42.42 -55.33
C GLU A 2 39.05 -41.45 -54.15
N ASN A 3 37.84 -41.31 -53.62
CA ASN A 3 37.59 -40.61 -52.36
C ASN A 3 37.99 -41.58 -51.24
N PHE A 4 39.29 -41.64 -50.95
CA PHE A 4 39.81 -42.34 -49.79
C PHE A 4 39.43 -41.55 -48.54
N ILE A 5 38.22 -41.79 -48.03
CA ILE A 5 37.80 -41.32 -46.71
C ILE A 5 38.74 -41.99 -45.71
N ASP A 6 39.65 -41.19 -45.16
CA ASP A 6 40.69 -41.61 -44.23
C ASP A 6 40.04 -42.20 -42.97
N ILE A 7 40.05 -43.54 -42.88
CA ILE A 7 39.39 -44.34 -41.84
C ILE A 7 39.95 -43.98 -40.45
N ALA A 8 41.11 -43.33 -40.39
CA ALA A 8 41.76 -42.85 -39.18
C ALA A 8 40.99 -41.70 -38.47
N ASN A 9 40.31 -40.81 -39.20
CA ASN A 9 39.59 -39.67 -38.62
C ASN A 9 38.15 -40.00 -38.17
N TRP A 10 37.61 -41.14 -38.64
CA TRP A 10 36.28 -41.59 -38.23
C TRP A 10 36.23 -41.99 -36.76
N LYS A 11 37.34 -42.54 -36.21
CA LYS A 11 37.42 -42.90 -34.79
C LYS A 11 37.27 -41.68 -33.88
N SER A 12 38.02 -40.61 -34.14
CA SER A 12 37.91 -39.34 -33.39
C SER A 12 36.56 -38.65 -33.61
N SER A 13 35.98 -38.78 -34.80
CA SER A 13 34.65 -38.25 -35.11
C SER A 13 33.53 -38.99 -34.37
N ILE A 14 33.61 -40.32 -34.26
CA ILE A 14 32.71 -41.12 -33.42
C ILE A 14 32.87 -40.69 -31.96
N GLU A 15 34.10 -40.50 -31.48
CA GLU A 15 34.38 -40.15 -30.09
C GLU A 15 33.76 -38.80 -29.70
N LEU A 16 33.87 -37.80 -30.59
CA LEU A 16 33.16 -36.51 -30.46
C LEU A 16 31.63 -36.70 -30.46
N PHE A 17 31.11 -37.59 -31.30
CA PHE A 17 29.68 -37.87 -31.36
C PHE A 17 29.17 -38.55 -30.08
N VAL A 18 29.94 -39.48 -29.52
CA VAL A 18 29.64 -40.16 -28.24
C VAL A 18 29.71 -39.17 -27.08
N MET A 19 30.70 -38.28 -27.04
CA MET A 19 30.79 -37.18 -26.06
C MET A 19 29.59 -36.23 -26.13
N MET A 20 29.17 -35.82 -27.33
CA MET A 20 27.98 -34.99 -27.52
C MET A 20 26.70 -35.71 -27.10
N LEU A 21 26.60 -37.02 -27.37
CA LEU A 21 25.44 -37.82 -27.00
C LEU A 21 25.32 -38.00 -25.48
N VAL A 22 26.45 -38.18 -24.78
CA VAL A 22 26.48 -38.22 -23.31
C VAL A 22 26.07 -36.87 -22.70
N ALA A 23 26.60 -35.76 -23.21
CA ALA A 23 26.20 -34.41 -22.76
C ALA A 23 24.72 -34.14 -23.03
N PHE A 24 24.20 -34.58 -24.18
CA PHE A 24 22.79 -34.47 -24.54
C PHE A 24 21.89 -35.30 -23.62
N LEU A 25 22.25 -36.54 -23.30
CA LEU A 25 21.48 -37.39 -22.38
C LEU A 25 21.49 -36.84 -20.94
N ILE A 26 22.61 -36.28 -20.48
CA ILE A 26 22.72 -35.62 -19.17
C ILE A 26 21.83 -34.36 -19.13
N GLY A 27 21.89 -33.52 -20.18
CA GLY A 27 21.03 -32.33 -20.30
C GLY A 27 19.54 -32.66 -20.43
N TYR A 28 19.20 -33.70 -21.20
CA TYR A 28 17.83 -34.18 -21.37
C TYR A 28 17.26 -34.74 -20.05
N GLY A 29 18.07 -35.41 -19.24
CA GLY A 29 17.68 -35.91 -17.92
C GLY A 29 17.51 -34.82 -16.85
N PHE A 30 18.27 -33.73 -16.92
CA PHE A 30 18.20 -32.61 -15.96
C PHE A 30 17.16 -31.52 -16.33
N GLY A 31 16.72 -31.47 -17.59
CA GLY A 31 15.76 -30.46 -18.09
C GLY A 31 14.33 -30.59 -17.57
N LYS A 32 14.03 -31.55 -16.68
CA LYS A 32 12.69 -31.76 -16.12
C LYS A 32 12.70 -31.79 -14.60
N ARG A 33 13.17 -30.71 -13.96
CA ARG A 33 12.94 -30.46 -12.53
C ARG A 33 12.45 -29.04 -12.30
N ASN A 34 11.24 -28.97 -11.71
CA ASN A 34 10.50 -27.83 -11.16
C ASN A 34 9.76 -26.88 -12.12
N THR A 35 8.84 -27.43 -12.90
CA THR A 35 7.54 -26.75 -13.04
C THR A 35 6.65 -27.23 -11.91
N LYS A 36 6.27 -26.34 -10.98
CA LYS A 36 5.26 -26.65 -9.97
C LYS A 36 3.96 -27.01 -10.70
N THR A 37 3.66 -28.30 -10.79
CA THR A 37 2.33 -28.76 -11.20
C THR A 37 1.37 -28.38 -10.08
N VAL A 38 0.58 -27.33 -10.31
CA VAL A 38 -0.57 -27.02 -9.47
C VAL A 38 -1.51 -28.22 -9.55
N SER A 39 -1.58 -28.97 -8.45
CA SER A 39 -2.54 -30.06 -8.29
C SER A 39 -3.95 -29.47 -8.37
N LYS A 40 -4.63 -29.67 -9.51
CA LYS A 40 -6.04 -29.30 -9.67
C LYS A 40 -6.87 -30.25 -8.82
N LYS A 41 -7.07 -29.89 -7.55
CA LYS A 41 -8.06 -30.54 -6.67
C LYS A 41 -9.40 -30.55 -7.40
N ARG A 42 -10.04 -31.73 -7.49
CA ARG A 42 -11.43 -31.88 -7.95
C ARG A 42 -12.29 -30.85 -7.19
N PRO A 43 -13.21 -30.11 -7.85
CA PRO A 43 -14.17 -29.29 -7.13
C PRO A 43 -14.86 -30.18 -6.11
N GLN A 44 -14.69 -29.86 -4.82
CA GLN A 44 -15.59 -30.43 -3.83
C GLN A 44 -16.97 -29.88 -4.13
N GLU A 45 -17.94 -30.78 -4.20
CA GLU A 45 -19.34 -30.48 -4.32
C GLU A 45 -19.67 -29.41 -3.27
N ILE A 46 -20.07 -28.23 -3.75
CA ILE A 46 -20.34 -27.07 -2.91
C ILE A 46 -21.62 -27.42 -2.18
N ASN A 47 -21.49 -27.96 -0.98
CA ASN A 47 -22.61 -28.13 -0.07
C ASN A 47 -23.19 -26.74 0.18
N ASP A 48 -24.42 -26.58 -0.30
CA ASP A 48 -25.36 -25.47 -0.20
C ASP A 48 -24.86 -24.25 0.57
N ILE A 49 -24.77 -23.14 -0.16
CA ILE A 49 -24.34 -21.79 0.24
C ILE A 49 -24.84 -21.38 1.65
N GLU A 50 -25.99 -21.89 2.08
CA GLU A 50 -26.59 -21.65 3.40
C GLU A 50 -25.77 -22.18 4.58
N THR A 51 -25.05 -23.29 4.43
CA THR A 51 -24.27 -23.88 5.54
C THR A 51 -23.03 -23.04 5.85
N ILE A 52 -22.35 -22.54 4.82
CA ILE A 52 -21.17 -21.66 4.93
C ILE A 52 -21.53 -20.35 5.64
N PHE A 53 -22.69 -19.78 5.30
CA PHE A 53 -23.14 -18.51 5.87
C PHE A 53 -23.47 -18.62 7.36
N THR A 54 -23.90 -19.79 7.82
CA THR A 54 -24.29 -20.04 9.21
C THR A 54 -23.07 -20.21 10.14
N GLU A 55 -21.96 -20.75 9.62
CA GLU A 55 -20.77 -21.07 10.43
C GLU A 55 -19.71 -19.95 10.46
N ILE A 56 -19.59 -19.13 9.40
CA ILE A 56 -18.61 -18.04 9.33
C ILE A 56 -19.08 -16.77 10.08
N ARG A 57 -20.40 -16.56 10.17
CA ARG A 57 -21.00 -15.36 10.80
C ARG A 57 -20.51 -15.09 12.24
N PRO A 58 -20.40 -16.06 13.16
CA PRO A 58 -19.95 -15.78 14.53
C PRO A 58 -18.46 -15.41 14.63
N GLU A 59 -17.60 -15.88 13.73
CA GLU A 59 -16.17 -15.58 13.75
C GLU A 59 -15.89 -14.14 13.30
N ILE A 60 -16.58 -13.69 12.25
CA ILE A 60 -16.55 -12.30 11.79
C ILE A 60 -17.03 -11.34 12.89
N LEU A 61 -18.12 -11.70 13.59
CA LEU A 61 -18.66 -10.90 14.69
C LEU A 61 -17.64 -10.73 15.84
N LYS A 62 -16.94 -11.81 16.22
CA LYS A 62 -15.89 -11.75 17.26
C LYS A 62 -14.70 -10.90 16.84
N ILE A 63 -14.28 -10.97 15.58
CA ILE A 63 -13.18 -10.15 15.06
C ILE A 63 -13.57 -8.67 15.09
N ILE A 64 -14.80 -8.34 14.66
CA ILE A 64 -15.33 -6.96 14.70
C ILE A 64 -15.43 -6.46 16.15
N GLU A 65 -15.90 -7.29 17.08
CA GLU A 65 -16.03 -6.93 18.49
C GLU A 65 -14.66 -6.72 19.16
N ASN A 66 -13.68 -7.56 18.86
CA ASN A 66 -12.30 -7.37 19.33
C ASN A 66 -11.62 -6.13 18.71
N HIS A 67 -11.90 -5.81 17.45
CA HIS A 67 -11.41 -4.58 16.82
C HIS A 67 -12.06 -3.34 17.41
N LYS A 68 -13.39 -3.37 17.67
CA LYS A 68 -14.10 -2.28 18.36
C LYS A 68 -13.52 -2.01 19.75
N LYS A 69 -13.24 -3.06 20.51
CA LYS A 69 -12.63 -2.95 21.83
C LYS A 69 -11.22 -2.32 21.80
N THR A 70 -10.42 -2.69 20.80
CA THR A 70 -9.07 -2.11 20.59
C THR A 70 -9.11 -0.62 20.25
N THR A 71 -10.13 -0.17 19.51
CA THR A 71 -10.34 1.26 19.22
C THR A 71 -10.99 2.02 20.38
N GLU A 72 -11.85 1.38 21.18
CA GLU A 72 -12.56 2.02 22.30
C GLU A 72 -11.70 2.19 23.56
N ASP A 73 -10.78 1.27 23.85
CA ASP A 73 -9.93 1.32 25.06
C ASP A 73 -8.84 2.41 25.01
N SER A 74 -8.59 3.02 23.83
CA SER A 74 -7.72 4.20 23.69
C SER A 74 -8.45 5.55 23.85
N TYR A 75 -9.76 5.52 24.13
CA TYR A 75 -10.63 6.68 24.29
C TYR A 75 -11.46 6.65 25.59
N ILE A 76 -10.87 6.21 26.70
CA ILE A 76 -11.46 6.42 28.03
C ILE A 76 -10.47 7.12 28.95
N GLU A 77 -10.32 8.43 28.74
CA GLU A 77 -10.11 9.36 29.86
C GLU A 77 -10.90 10.65 29.55
N ASN A 78 -12.13 10.71 30.08
CA ASN A 78 -13.07 11.84 30.05
C ASN A 78 -13.45 12.39 28.66
N PRO A 79 -14.67 12.11 28.12
CA PRO A 79 -15.16 12.85 26.96
C PRO A 79 -15.40 14.31 27.37
N LYS A 80 -14.41 15.17 27.11
CA LYS A 80 -14.63 16.61 27.03
C LYS A 80 -15.78 16.85 26.04
N PRO A 81 -16.73 17.75 26.34
CA PRO A 81 -17.90 17.97 25.50
C PRO A 81 -17.46 18.24 24.05
N VAL A 82 -18.16 17.60 23.11
CA VAL A 82 -17.92 17.54 21.65
C VAL A 82 -17.83 18.93 20.95
N LYS A 83 -17.89 20.03 21.71
CA LYS A 83 -17.65 21.40 21.26
C LYS A 83 -16.18 21.74 21.00
N GLU A 84 -15.23 20.95 21.49
CA GLU A 84 -13.80 21.32 21.50
C GLU A 84 -13.00 20.87 20.26
N TYR A 85 -13.63 20.18 19.30
CA TYR A 85 -12.99 19.75 18.03
C TYR A 85 -13.38 20.58 16.81
N ALA A 86 -13.89 21.80 17.01
CA ALA A 86 -14.18 22.71 15.92
C ALA A 86 -12.92 23.54 15.60
N LEU A 87 -12.46 23.48 14.35
CA LEU A 87 -11.42 24.39 13.86
C LEU A 87 -11.86 25.83 14.08
N ASN A 88 -11.01 26.62 14.75
CA ASN A 88 -11.32 28.00 15.05
C ASN A 88 -10.97 28.92 13.88
N PHE A 89 -11.88 29.00 12.89
CA PHE A 89 -11.75 29.86 11.71
C PHE A 89 -11.68 31.37 12.03
N ASP A 90 -12.10 31.80 13.22
CA ASP A 90 -11.91 33.20 13.63
C ASP A 90 -10.43 33.51 13.86
N ARG A 91 -9.63 32.51 14.26
CA ARG A 91 -8.20 32.64 14.53
C ARG A 91 -7.34 32.32 13.31
N ILE A 92 -7.58 31.17 12.67
CA ILE A 92 -6.78 30.74 11.52
C ILE A 92 -7.12 31.55 10.26
N GLY A 93 -8.29 32.18 10.23
CA GLY A 93 -8.75 32.95 9.08
C GLY A 93 -9.75 32.16 8.22
N ARG A 94 -10.52 32.90 7.44
CA ARG A 94 -11.46 32.37 6.46
C ARG A 94 -10.96 32.76 5.07
N ALA A 95 -10.83 31.78 4.21
CA ALA A 95 -10.59 31.96 2.79
C ALA A 95 -11.73 31.31 2.02
N LYS A 96 -11.94 31.77 0.79
CA LYS A 96 -12.86 31.13 -0.15
C LYS A 96 -12.06 30.27 -1.14
N GLU A 97 -12.77 29.39 -1.83
CA GLU A 97 -12.20 28.51 -2.85
C GLU A 97 -11.55 29.28 -4.01
N ASP A 98 -12.02 30.50 -4.34
CA ASP A 98 -11.45 31.36 -5.37
C ASP A 98 -10.12 32.03 -4.96
N GLU A 99 -9.75 31.95 -3.68
CA GLU A 99 -8.52 32.50 -3.10
C GLU A 99 -7.53 31.38 -2.76
N ASN A 100 -7.66 30.18 -3.35
CA ASN A 100 -6.85 29.04 -2.97
C ASN A 100 -5.38 29.20 -3.38
N ASP A 101 -4.49 28.87 -2.44
CA ASP A 101 -3.07 28.71 -2.71
C ASP A 101 -2.78 27.27 -3.22
N ASP A 102 -1.59 27.05 -3.79
CA ASP A 102 -1.12 25.71 -4.15
C ASP A 102 -0.51 25.02 -2.92
N LEU A 103 -1.34 24.36 -2.12
CA LEU A 103 -0.91 23.75 -0.86
C LEU A 103 0.11 22.63 -1.08
N THR A 104 0.22 22.10 -2.30
CA THR A 104 1.20 21.06 -2.65
C THR A 104 2.65 21.52 -2.60
N LEU A 105 2.89 22.84 -2.55
CA LEU A 105 4.24 23.40 -2.31
C LEU A 105 4.77 23.09 -0.91
N ILE A 106 3.90 22.74 0.05
CA ILE A 106 4.30 22.28 1.37
C ILE A 106 4.70 20.81 1.31
N THR A 107 5.94 20.52 1.71
CA THR A 107 6.44 19.13 1.75
C THR A 107 5.55 18.25 2.62
N GLY A 108 5.06 17.15 2.04
CA GLY A 108 4.14 16.22 2.70
C GLY A 108 2.66 16.48 2.43
N VAL A 109 2.32 17.60 1.79
CA VAL A 109 0.99 17.85 1.21
C VAL A 109 1.02 17.43 -0.24
N GLY A 110 0.31 16.34 -0.57
CA GLY A 110 0.06 15.93 -1.95
C GLY A 110 -1.33 16.36 -2.42
N PRO A 111 -1.67 16.17 -3.71
CA PRO A 111 -2.98 16.57 -4.27
C PRO A 111 -4.18 16.02 -3.48
N PHE A 112 -4.08 14.78 -3.01
CA PHE A 112 -5.13 14.15 -2.18
C PHE A 112 -5.30 14.80 -0.80
N VAL A 113 -4.19 15.26 -0.21
CA VAL A 113 -4.22 15.91 1.10
C VAL A 113 -4.76 17.33 0.95
N GLU A 114 -4.32 18.05 -0.08
CA GLU A 114 -4.85 19.36 -0.44
C GLU A 114 -6.37 19.32 -0.66
N GLU A 115 -6.87 18.36 -1.45
CA GLU A 115 -8.31 18.19 -1.66
C GLU A 115 -9.07 18.03 -0.32
N LYS A 116 -8.52 17.22 0.60
CA LYS A 116 -9.10 17.03 1.93
C LYS A 116 -9.06 18.31 2.78
N LEU A 117 -7.98 19.09 2.70
CA LEU A 117 -7.87 20.38 3.38
C LEU A 117 -8.89 21.39 2.83
N ASN A 118 -9.03 21.47 1.51
CA ASN A 118 -10.01 22.31 0.85
C ASN A 118 -11.44 21.94 1.28
N ASN A 119 -11.75 20.64 1.34
CA ASN A 119 -13.07 20.14 1.78
C ASN A 119 -13.45 20.57 3.22
N ILE A 120 -12.47 20.81 4.09
CA ILE A 120 -12.70 21.31 5.45
C ILE A 120 -12.56 22.83 5.57
N GLY A 121 -12.37 23.55 4.46
CA GLY A 121 -12.32 25.02 4.43
C GLY A 121 -10.92 25.62 4.64
N ILE A 122 -9.86 24.85 4.44
CA ILE A 122 -8.47 25.31 4.48
C ILE A 122 -7.96 25.40 3.05
N TYR A 123 -7.75 26.61 2.56
CA TYR A 123 -7.39 26.89 1.17
C TYR A 123 -6.06 27.63 1.03
N THR A 124 -5.57 28.31 2.08
CA THR A 124 -4.41 29.20 1.98
C THR A 124 -3.26 28.85 2.91
N TYR A 125 -2.05 29.26 2.54
CA TYR A 125 -0.87 29.17 3.40
C TYR A 125 -1.04 29.98 4.68
N ASP A 126 -1.72 31.12 4.64
CA ASP A 126 -1.92 31.95 5.82
C ASP A 126 -2.75 31.20 6.89
N GLN A 127 -3.76 30.42 6.50
CA GLN A 127 -4.51 29.56 7.42
C GLN A 127 -3.61 28.52 8.09
N ILE A 128 -2.84 27.77 7.30
CA ILE A 128 -1.93 26.73 7.80
C ILE A 128 -0.83 27.33 8.70
N SER A 129 -0.32 28.51 8.33
CA SER A 129 0.72 29.22 9.08
C SER A 129 0.32 29.59 10.52
N ARG A 130 -0.99 29.62 10.79
CA ARG A 130 -1.60 30.00 12.07
C ARG A 130 -2.05 28.80 12.91
N PHE A 131 -1.90 27.57 12.40
CA PHE A 131 -2.27 26.37 13.14
C PHE A 131 -1.51 26.29 14.47
N THR A 132 -2.24 25.89 15.52
CA THR A 132 -1.64 25.45 16.80
C THR A 132 -1.52 23.93 16.81
N GLU A 133 -0.87 23.39 17.83
CA GLU A 133 -0.83 21.95 18.05
C GLU A 133 -2.22 21.31 18.12
N ASP A 134 -3.19 22.00 18.71
CA ASP A 134 -4.58 21.51 18.80
C ASP A 134 -5.29 21.54 17.45
N ASP A 135 -5.04 22.57 16.62
CA ASP A 135 -5.54 22.59 15.25
C ASP A 135 -4.91 21.47 14.44
N ILE A 136 -3.60 21.25 14.53
CA ILE A 136 -2.91 20.16 13.82
C ILE A 136 -3.52 18.81 14.17
N LYS A 137 -3.76 18.54 15.46
CA LYS A 137 -4.44 17.31 15.91
C LYS A 137 -5.87 17.21 15.36
N THR A 138 -6.60 18.33 15.34
CA THR A 138 -7.97 18.39 14.84
C THR A 138 -8.03 18.17 13.33
N VAL A 139 -7.22 18.90 12.54
CA VAL A 139 -7.09 18.71 11.09
C VAL A 139 -6.69 17.28 10.79
N THR A 140 -5.65 16.74 11.43
CA THR A 140 -5.20 15.35 11.23
C THR A 140 -6.34 14.35 11.38
N LYS A 141 -7.19 14.52 12.39
CA LYS A 141 -8.39 13.67 12.58
C LYS A 141 -9.43 13.90 11.48
N LEU A 142 -9.72 15.16 11.14
CA LEU A 142 -10.72 15.53 10.14
C LEU A 142 -10.38 15.02 8.74
N ILE A 143 -9.10 15.07 8.35
CA ILE A 143 -8.63 14.58 7.06
C ILE A 143 -8.20 13.10 7.09
N GLU A 144 -8.40 12.40 8.22
CA GLU A 144 -8.00 10.99 8.43
C GLU A 144 -6.55 10.72 8.01
N PHE A 145 -5.64 11.59 8.46
CA PHE A 145 -4.23 11.54 8.09
C PHE A 145 -3.36 10.93 9.18
N PHE A 146 -2.14 10.55 8.82
CA PHE A 146 -1.21 9.96 9.78
C PHE A 146 -0.78 11.00 10.83
N PRO A 147 -0.94 10.69 12.14
CA PRO A 147 -0.55 11.60 13.19
C PRO A 147 0.96 11.84 13.20
N GLY A 148 1.38 13.05 13.59
CA GLY A 148 2.78 13.45 13.69
C GLY A 148 3.44 13.84 12.36
N ARG A 149 2.77 13.67 11.21
CA ARG A 149 3.34 13.98 9.90
C ARG A 149 3.40 15.48 9.63
N MET A 150 2.36 16.24 10.00
CA MET A 150 2.34 17.69 9.78
C MET A 150 3.43 18.41 10.58
N GLU A 151 3.73 17.89 11.77
CA GLU A 151 4.78 18.40 12.66
C GLU A 151 6.16 18.00 12.17
N ARG A 152 6.37 16.72 11.81
CA ARG A 152 7.66 16.23 11.30
C ARG A 152 8.05 16.90 9.99
N ASP A 153 7.08 17.11 9.12
CA ASP A 153 7.29 17.75 7.84
C ASP A 153 7.16 19.29 7.98
N ASP A 154 7.04 19.86 9.18
CA ASP A 154 6.97 21.30 9.48
C ASP A 154 6.05 22.11 8.56
N TRP A 155 4.79 21.70 8.44
CA TRP A 155 3.82 22.37 7.56
C TRP A 155 3.61 23.83 7.95
N VAL A 156 3.53 24.12 9.24
CA VAL A 156 3.32 25.48 9.76
C VAL A 156 4.51 26.38 9.43
N GLY A 157 5.74 25.90 9.60
CA GLY A 157 6.95 26.64 9.25
C GLY A 157 7.07 26.88 7.75
N GLN A 158 6.78 25.88 6.92
CA GLN A 158 6.77 26.02 5.47
C GLN A 158 5.70 27.01 4.99
N ALA A 159 4.48 26.92 5.51
CA ALA A 159 3.39 27.83 5.16
C ALA A 159 3.71 29.29 5.53
N LYS A 160 4.42 29.54 6.64
CA LYS A 160 4.89 30.88 7.00
C LYS A 160 5.86 31.48 5.99
N ASN A 161 6.61 30.65 5.26
CA ASN A 161 7.55 31.10 4.24
C ASN A 161 6.88 31.35 2.88
N LEU A 162 5.68 30.79 2.66
CA LEU A 162 4.95 30.86 1.39
C LEU A 162 3.86 31.94 1.36
N ARG A 163 3.36 32.38 2.53
CA ARG A 163 2.30 33.41 2.65
C ARG A 163 2.77 34.84 2.40
#